data_AF-A0A3E1BK90-F1
#
_entry.id   AF-A0A3E1BK90-F1
#
_cell.length_a   1.000
_cell.length_b   1.000
_cell.length_c   1.000
_cell.angle_alpha   90.00
_cell.angle_beta   90.00
_cell.angle_gamma   90.00
#
_symmetry.space_group_name_H-M   'P 1'
#
loop_
_entity.id
_entity.type
_entity.pdbx_description
1 polymer ?
#
loop_
_entity_poly.entity_id
_entity_poly.type
_entity_poly.pdbx_seq_one_letter_code
_entity_poly.pdbx_strand_id
1 'polypeptide(L)' 'MLLSLISLNDDEITIVTDAVRQWCGERKLDIDSIEGRRAITIAVDLVQMNTRRDRLFAELSKQLAHQ' A
#
# COMPACT_ATOMS: atom_id res chain seq x y z
N MET A 1 8.46 -14.61 0.90
CA MET A 1 9.71 -13.84 1.12
C MET A 1 9.72 -12.74 0.06
N LEU A 2 9.35 -11.51 0.42
CA LEU A 2 9.26 -10.39 -0.53
C LEU A 2 10.65 -9.79 -0.74
N LEU A 3 11.41 -10.40 -1.66
CA LEU A 3 12.58 -9.80 -2.28
C LEU A 3 12.13 -8.97 -3.49
N SER A 4 11.29 -7.97 -3.23
CA SER A 4 11.02 -6.90 -4.19
C SER A 4 11.16 -5.55 -3.49
N LEU A 5 12.25 -5.39 -2.74
CA LEU A 5 12.93 -4.10 -2.57
C LEU A 5 13.58 -3.67 -3.90
N ILE A 6 12.84 -3.74 -5.01
CA ILE A 6 13.26 -3.16 -6.28
C ILE A 6 12.89 -1.69 -6.17
N SER A 7 13.88 -0.94 -5.67
CA SER A 7 14.06 0.52 -5.72
C SER A 7 12.79 1.33 -5.99
N LEU A 8 11.91 1.45 -4.99
CA LEU A 8 10.95 2.55 -5.01
C LEU A 8 11.75 3.84 -4.99
N ASN A 9 11.48 4.74 -5.94
CA ASN A 9 11.99 6.09 -5.86
C ASN A 9 11.23 6.89 -4.77
N ASP A 10 11.72 8.09 -4.43
CA ASP A 10 11.13 8.89 -3.36
C ASP A 10 9.65 9.23 -3.60
N ASP A 11 9.24 9.43 -4.86
CA ASP A 11 7.84 9.66 -5.22
C ASP A 11 7.00 8.41 -4.97
N GLU A 12 7.48 7.25 -5.35
CA GLU A 12 6.83 5.95 -5.13
C GLU A 12 6.73 5.61 -3.63
N ILE A 13 7.76 5.91 -2.84
CA ILE A 13 7.73 5.78 -1.38
C ILE A 13 6.64 6.67 -0.79
N THR A 14 6.55 7.92 -1.24
CA THR A 14 5.53 8.88 -0.81
C THR A 14 4.13 8.37 -1.16
N ILE A 15 3.96 7.86 -2.38
CA ILE A 15 2.71 7.29 -2.87
C ILE A 15 2.24 6.11 -2.03
N VAL A 16 3.13 5.14 -1.77
CA VAL A 16 2.82 3.98 -0.92
C VAL A 16 2.45 4.43 0.48
N THR A 17 3.27 5.32 1.07
CA THR A 17 3.09 5.77 2.45
C THR A 17 1.78 6.53 2.63
N ASP A 18 1.42 7.41 1.70
CA ASP A 18 0.18 8.18 1.76
C ASP A 18 -1.05 7.27 1.64
N ALA A 19 -1.04 6.35 0.67
CA ALA A 19 -2.15 5.42 0.46
C ALA A 19 -2.36 4.49 1.68
N VAL A 20 -1.28 3.96 2.24
CA VAL A 20 -1.34 3.09 3.42
C VAL A 20 -1.80 3.87 4.66
N ARG A 21 -1.26 5.07 4.90
CA ARG A 21 -1.67 5.91 6.03
C ARG A 21 -3.14 6.29 5.94
N GLN A 22 -3.62 6.65 4.75
CA GLN A 22 -5.04 6.92 4.53
C GLN A 22 -5.88 5.68 4.85
N TRP A 23 -5.50 4.53 4.29
CA TRP A 23 -6.27 3.29 4.46
C TRP A 23 -6.35 2.85 5.92
N CYS A 24 -5.23 2.90 6.64
CA CYS A 24 -5.17 2.60 8.07
C CYS A 24 -5.97 3.62 8.89
N GLY A 25 -5.86 4.92 8.57
CA GLY A 25 -6.58 5.99 9.24
C GLY A 25 -8.11 5.86 9.14
N GLU A 26 -8.63 5.54 7.94
CA GLU A 26 -10.06 5.30 7.74
C GLU A 26 -10.59 4.11 8.56
N ARG A 27 -9.74 3.12 8.83
CA ARG A 27 -10.09 1.90 9.56
C ARG A 27 -9.67 1.93 11.03
N LYS A 28 -9.02 3.01 11.48
CA LYS A 28 -8.45 3.15 12.83
C LYS A 28 -7.47 2.02 13.19
N LEU A 29 -6.69 1.59 12.21
CA LEU A 29 -5.66 0.57 12.37
C LEU A 29 -4.30 1.24 12.58
N ASP A 30 -3.45 0.58 13.38
CA ASP A 30 -2.04 0.95 13.46
C ASP A 30 -1.33 0.50 12.18
N ILE A 31 -0.46 1.35 11.63
CA ILE A 31 0.34 1.01 10.45
C ILE A 31 1.29 -0.16 10.71
N ASP A 32 1.70 -0.33 11.98
CA ASP A 32 2.55 -1.43 12.41
C ASP A 32 1.77 -2.70 12.76
N SER A 33 0.43 -2.66 12.70
CA SER A 33 -0.42 -3.85 12.89
C SER A 33 -0.21 -4.87 11.77
N ILE A 34 -0.76 -6.08 11.95
CA ILE A 34 -0.71 -7.13 10.93
C ILE A 34 -1.37 -6.64 9.64
N GLU A 35 -2.52 -5.98 9.75
CA GLU A 35 -3.28 -5.38 8.66
C GLU A 35 -2.53 -4.22 8.02
N GLY A 36 -1.90 -3.35 8.82
CA GLY A 36 -1.08 -2.25 8.31
C GLY A 36 0.12 -2.74 7.50
N ARG A 37 0.87 -3.72 8.01
CA ARG A 37 1.99 -4.36 7.28
C ARG A 37 1.53 -5.07 6.01
N ARG A 38 0.35 -5.69 6.04
CA ARG A 38 -0.28 -6.29 4.86
C ARG A 38 -0.65 -5.22 3.83
N ALA A 39 -1.20 -4.09 4.26
CA ALA A 39 -1.49 -2.95 3.39
C ALA A 39 -0.21 -2.40 2.73
N ILE A 40 0.91 -2.29 3.47
CA ILE A 40 2.21 -1.90 2.92
C ILE A 40 2.61 -2.86 1.80
N THR A 41 2.54 -4.16 2.05
CA THR A 41 2.93 -5.19 1.07
C THR A 41 2.14 -5.03 -0.24
N ILE A 42 0.81 -4.95 -0.13
CA ILE A 42 -0.07 -4.81 -1.30
C ILE A 42 0.15 -3.48 -2.01
N ALA A 43 0.35 -2.38 -1.28
CA ALA A 43 0.59 -1.08 -1.88
C ALA A 43 1.91 -1.04 -2.68
N VAL A 44 2.97 -1.68 -2.17
CA VAL A 44 4.24 -1.83 -2.89
C VAL A 44 4.05 -2.64 -4.16
N ASP A 45 3.37 -3.80 -4.07
CA ASP A 45 3.08 -4.65 -5.23
C ASP A 45 2.30 -3.87 -6.30
N LEU A 46 1.29 -3.10 -5.90
CA LEU A 46 0.48 -2.28 -6.81
C LEU A 46 1.32 -1.21 -7.54
N VAL A 47 2.20 -0.50 -6.83
CA VAL A 47 3.08 0.50 -7.44
C VAL A 47 4.06 -0.15 -8.42
N GLN A 48 4.65 -1.29 -8.05
CA GLN A 48 5.56 -2.03 -8.94
C GLN A 48 4.86 -2.61 -10.17
N MET A 49 3.57 -2.91 -10.08
CA MET A 49 2.71 -3.27 -11.21
C MET A 49 2.29 -2.06 -12.07
N ASN A 50 2.87 -0.88 -11.86
CA ASN A 50 2.54 0.38 -12.53
C ASN A 50 1.07 0.81 -12.34
N THR A 51 0.49 0.52 -11.17
CA THR A 51 -0.82 1.05 -10.81
C THR A 51 -0.73 2.57 -10.72
N ARG A 52 -1.61 3.26 -11.44
CA ARG A 52 -1.63 4.73 -11.42
C ARG A 52 -1.90 5.24 -9.99
N ARG A 53 -1.20 6.30 -9.60
CA ARG A 53 -1.31 6.97 -8.28
C ARG A 53 -2.76 7.26 -7.89
N ASP A 54 -3.57 7.75 -8.83
CA ASP A 54 -4.98 8.09 -8.63
C ASP A 54 -5.88 6.88 -8.35
N ARG A 55 -5.42 5.67 -8.65
CA ARG A 55 -6.15 4.40 -8.45
C ARG A 55 -5.60 3.56 -7.32
N LEU A 56 -4.41 3.87 -6.81
CA LEU A 56 -3.71 3.05 -5.82
C LEU A 56 -4.58 2.79 -4.59
N PHE A 57 -5.18 3.83 -4.03
CA PHE A 57 -6.02 3.71 -2.85
C PHE A 57 -7.25 2.82 -3.07
N ALA A 58 -7.91 2.97 -4.22
CA ALA A 58 -9.09 2.18 -4.56
C ALA A 58 -8.74 0.70 -4.75
N GLU A 59 -7.63 0.41 -5.43
CA GLU A 59 -7.20 -0.98 -5.64
C GLU A 59 -6.67 -1.61 -4.35
N LEU A 60 -5.94 -0.85 -3.52
CA LEU A 60 -5.51 -1.26 -2.18
C LEU A 60 -6.72 -1.64 -1.32
N SER A 61 -7.74 -0.77 -1.27
CA SER A 61 -8.97 -1.00 -0.52
C SER A 61 -9.72 -2.25 -1.02
N LYS A 62 -9.77 -2.43 -2.34
CA LYS A 62 -10.40 -3.60 -2.96
C LYS A 62 -9.67 -4.89 -2.59
N GLN A 63 -8.35 -4.96 -2.72
CA GLN A 63 -7.58 -6.17 -2.39
C GLN A 63 -7.62 -6.52 -0.91
N LEU A 64 -7.68 -5.52 -0.03
CA LEU A 64 -7.80 -5.73 1.40
C LEU A 64 -9.21 -6.13 1.85
N ALA A 65 -10.25 -5.81 1.07
CA ALA A 65 -11.64 -6.20 1.34
C ALA A 65 -12.01 -7.60 0.80
N HIS A 66 -11.21 -8.16 -0.13
CA HIS A 66 -11.45 -9.48 -0.73
C HIS A 66 -10.72 -10.62 0.01
N GLN A 67 -10.34 -10.41 1.27
CA GLN A 67 -9.81 -11.45 2.18
C GLN A 67 -10.56 -11.42 3.51
#